data_AF-A0A6J3LSM1-F1
#
_entry.id   AF-A0A6J3LSM1-F1
#
_cell.length_a   1.000
_cell.length_b   1.000
_cell.length_c   1.000
_cell.angle_alpha   90.00
_cell.angle_beta   90.00
_cell.angle_gamma   90.00
#
_symmetry.space_group_name_H-M   'P 1'
#
loop_
_entity.id
_entity.type
_entity.pdbx_description
1 polymer ?
#
loop_
_entity_poly.entity_id
_entity_poly.type
_entity_poly.pdbx_seq_one_letter_code
_entity_poly.pdbx_strand_id
1 'polypeptide(L)'
;MVKKFIWKVQNIPAWITRDSVLALFREPDRLRVRSICLDFDRPTCSIATVEYNPKPDHPTACPELVADSGRSMLNSPHIDRDFFGFTPLYHPKSENYELDIIAVTGLAGHAIGSWSMSNGSMWLRDELPQDIPNARILTYGYAAPLTGGSLPNTSLHELADEFMTYLLAFRGMTERGDERPLILIGHSLGCLLIKKAMIGKKYL
;
A
#
# COMPACT_ATOMS: atom_id res chain seq x y z
N MET A 1 -8.64 -10.85 -13.11
CA MET A 1 -7.47 -10.24 -12.44
C MET A 1 -6.80 -11.29 -11.57
N VAL A 2 -5.50 -11.56 -11.74
CA VAL A 2 -4.78 -12.52 -10.89
C VAL A 2 -4.66 -11.92 -9.50
N LYS A 3 -5.48 -12.38 -8.54
CA LYS A 3 -5.33 -11.98 -7.15
C LYS A 3 -4.00 -12.54 -6.64
N LYS A 4 -3.00 -11.68 -6.47
CA LYS A 4 -1.69 -12.11 -5.97
C LYS A 4 -1.85 -12.59 -4.53
N PHE A 5 -1.08 -13.61 -4.17
CA PHE A 5 -1.03 -14.19 -2.83
C PHE A 5 -0.20 -13.32 -1.89
N ILE A 6 -0.53 -12.04 -1.84
CA ILE A 6 0.10 -11.03 -1.00
C ILE A 6 -0.97 -10.34 -0.16
N TRP A 7 -0.65 -10.04 1.10
CA TRP A 7 -1.52 -9.38 2.06
C TRP A 7 -0.81 -8.19 2.66
N LYS A 8 -1.59 -7.13 2.92
CA LYS A 8 -1.21 -6.01 3.75
C LYS A 8 -1.50 -6.40 5.19
N VAL A 9 -0.52 -6.27 6.08
CA VAL A 9 -0.68 -6.45 7.53
C VAL A 9 -0.58 -5.08 8.16
N GLN A 10 -1.61 -4.67 8.87
CA GLN A 10 -1.72 -3.33 9.46
C GLN A 10 -1.76 -3.40 10.98
N ASN A 11 -1.58 -2.25 11.63
CA ASN A 11 -1.74 -2.09 13.07
C ASN A 11 -0.73 -2.94 13.87
N ILE A 12 0.47 -3.10 13.31
CA ILE A 12 1.61 -3.77 13.95
C ILE A 12 2.55 -2.70 14.54
N PRO A 13 3.27 -2.97 15.64
CA PRO A 13 4.14 -1.96 16.26
C PRO A 13 5.19 -1.39 15.31
N ALA A 14 5.50 -0.09 15.41
CA ALA A 14 6.48 0.57 14.55
C ALA A 14 7.89 -0.07 14.55
N TRP A 15 8.26 -0.70 15.67
CA TRP A 15 9.55 -1.38 15.86
C TRP A 15 9.51 -2.88 15.53
N ILE A 16 8.44 -3.37 14.89
CA ILE A 16 8.27 -4.79 14.61
C ILE A 16 9.34 -5.30 13.62
N THR A 17 9.92 -6.46 13.94
CA THR A 17 10.90 -7.13 13.07
C THR A 17 10.20 -8.05 12.07
N ARG A 18 10.93 -8.51 11.04
CA ARG A 18 10.41 -9.49 10.06
C ARG A 18 9.96 -10.79 10.73
N ASP A 19 10.75 -11.32 11.66
CA ASP A 19 10.41 -12.56 12.36
C ASP A 19 9.20 -12.37 13.28
N SER A 20 9.10 -11.21 13.93
CA SER A 20 7.93 -10.85 14.73
C SER A 20 6.66 -10.69 13.90
N VAL A 21 6.74 -10.20 12.65
CA VAL A 21 5.59 -10.18 11.73
C VAL A 21 5.16 -11.60 11.38
N LEU A 22 6.10 -12.50 11.06
CA LEU A 22 5.78 -13.89 10.73
C LEU A 22 5.14 -14.62 11.91
N ALA A 23 5.65 -14.39 13.13
CA ALA A 23 5.11 -14.96 14.36
C ALA A 23 3.65 -14.55 14.66
N LEU A 24 3.10 -13.54 13.96
CA LEU A 24 1.68 -13.20 14.04
C LEU A 24 0.78 -14.24 13.36
N PHE A 25 1.33 -15.12 12.52
CA PHE A 25 0.56 -16.07 11.70
C PHE A 25 0.63 -17.50 12.24
N ARG A 26 -0.42 -18.29 11.97
CA ARG A 26 -0.48 -19.72 12.34
C ARG A 26 0.52 -20.59 11.57
N GLU A 27 0.79 -20.24 10.31
CA GLU A 27 1.72 -20.96 9.42
C GLU A 27 2.85 -20.02 8.95
N PRO A 28 3.76 -19.57 9.84
CA PRO A 28 4.78 -18.58 9.51
C PRO A 28 5.73 -19.05 8.39
N ASP A 29 6.05 -20.34 8.35
CA ASP A 29 7.00 -20.93 7.37
C ASP A 29 6.49 -20.88 5.93
N ARG A 30 5.18 -20.65 5.74
CA ARG A 30 4.58 -20.50 4.41
C ARG A 30 4.57 -19.07 3.92
N LEU A 31 5.07 -18.12 4.71
CA LEU A 31 4.99 -16.70 4.43
C LEU A 31 6.36 -16.07 4.34
N ARG A 32 6.46 -15.04 3.51
CA ARG A 32 7.63 -14.20 3.39
C ARG A 32 7.22 -12.74 3.54
N VAL A 33 7.87 -12.03 4.46
CA VAL A 33 7.73 -10.58 4.55
C VAL A 33 8.42 -9.93 3.35
N ARG A 34 7.69 -9.12 2.60
CA ARG A 34 8.17 -8.38 1.43
C ARG A 34 8.61 -6.96 1.80
N SER A 35 7.79 -6.25 2.57
CA SER A 35 8.13 -4.93 3.11
C SER A 35 7.64 -4.77 4.56
N ILE A 36 8.27 -3.88 5.31
CA ILE A 36 7.79 -3.30 6.57
C ILE A 36 8.11 -1.82 6.48
N CYS A 37 7.11 -0.97 6.64
CA CYS A 37 7.25 0.48 6.57
C CYS A 37 6.35 1.12 7.64
N LEU A 38 6.72 2.30 8.13
CA LEU A 38 5.85 3.05 9.04
C LEU A 38 4.51 3.34 8.39
N ASP A 39 3.45 3.20 9.18
CA ASP A 39 2.12 3.64 8.80
C ASP A 39 2.09 5.16 8.92
N PHE A 40 1.80 5.84 7.81
CA PHE A 40 1.72 7.30 7.81
C PHE A 40 0.47 7.77 8.56
N ASP A 41 -0.64 7.04 8.50
CA ASP A 41 -1.86 7.40 9.27
C ASP A 41 -1.68 7.19 10.77
N ARG A 42 -0.74 6.33 11.17
CA ARG A 42 -0.48 5.96 12.56
C ARG A 42 1.03 5.80 12.79
N PRO A 43 1.76 6.87 13.13
CA PRO A 43 3.23 6.83 13.27
C PRO A 43 3.78 5.83 14.30
N THR A 44 2.94 5.39 15.26
CA THR A 44 3.29 4.35 16.24
C THR A 44 3.14 2.93 15.69
N CYS A 45 2.62 2.80 14.47
CA CYS A 45 2.37 1.55 13.77
C CYS A 45 3.23 1.43 12.51
N SER A 46 3.37 0.20 12.05
CA SER A 46 3.87 -0.14 10.73
C SER A 46 2.79 -0.84 9.91
N ILE A 47 3.02 -0.85 8.60
CA ILE A 47 2.36 -1.70 7.63
C ILE A 47 3.41 -2.65 7.07
N ALA A 48 3.10 -3.94 7.06
CA ALA A 48 3.91 -4.94 6.38
C ALA A 48 3.18 -5.49 5.15
N THR A 49 3.94 -5.99 4.19
CA THR A 49 3.38 -6.84 3.13
C THR A 49 3.94 -8.25 3.25
N VAL A 50 3.06 -9.25 3.23
CA VAL A 50 3.44 -10.67 3.35
C VAL A 50 2.94 -11.46 2.15
N GLU A 51 3.76 -12.35 1.62
CA GLU A 51 3.47 -13.15 0.44
C GLU A 51 3.59 -14.65 0.77
N TYR A 52 2.69 -15.48 0.24
CA TYR A 52 2.87 -16.93 0.34
C TYR A 52 4.10 -17.41 -0.44
N ASN A 53 4.88 -18.27 0.19
CA ASN A 53 6.01 -18.96 -0.43
C ASN A 53 6.15 -20.38 0.18
N PRO A 54 5.90 -21.46 -0.59
CA PRO A 54 5.49 -21.48 -1.98
C PRO A 54 4.05 -20.98 -2.18
N LYS A 55 3.69 -20.67 -3.44
CA LYS A 55 2.31 -20.28 -3.78
C LYS A 55 1.33 -21.41 -3.40
N PRO A 56 0.19 -21.08 -2.78
CA PRO A 56 -0.79 -22.08 -2.39
C PRO A 56 -1.56 -22.59 -3.63
N ASP A 57 -2.06 -23.82 -3.55
CA ASP A 57 -2.85 -24.43 -4.62
C ASP A 57 -4.23 -23.78 -4.76
N HIS A 58 -4.79 -23.30 -3.65
CA HIS A 58 -6.13 -22.72 -3.63
C HIS A 58 -6.12 -21.21 -3.92
N PRO A 59 -6.90 -20.69 -4.90
CA PRO A 59 -6.88 -19.28 -5.31
C PRO A 59 -7.41 -18.30 -4.24
N THR A 60 -8.13 -18.82 -3.25
CA THR A 60 -8.66 -18.04 -2.11
C THR A 60 -7.93 -18.32 -0.80
N ALA A 61 -6.80 -19.05 -0.82
CA ALA A 61 -5.98 -19.24 0.37
C ALA A 61 -5.70 -17.89 1.03
N CYS A 62 -5.90 -17.81 2.34
CA CYS A 62 -5.76 -16.61 3.15
C CYS A 62 -4.98 -17.00 4.40
N PRO A 63 -3.89 -16.30 4.74
CA PRO A 63 -3.15 -16.61 5.96
C PRO A 63 -4.00 -16.26 7.18
N GLU A 64 -3.82 -17.00 8.27
CA GLU A 64 -4.56 -16.80 9.51
C GLU A 64 -3.65 -16.23 10.59
N LEU A 65 -4.12 -15.19 11.27
CA LEU A 65 -3.43 -14.65 12.43
C LEU A 65 -3.64 -15.55 13.65
N VAL A 66 -2.65 -15.60 14.53
CA VAL A 66 -2.78 -16.19 15.87
C VAL A 66 -3.72 -15.29 16.68
N ALA A 67 -4.71 -15.90 17.35
CA ALA A 67 -5.66 -15.15 18.16
C ALA A 67 -4.93 -14.48 19.34
N ASP A 68 -5.04 -13.14 19.43
CA ASP A 68 -4.54 -12.38 20.58
C ASP A 68 -5.69 -12.07 21.52
N SER A 69 -5.82 -12.88 22.59
CA SER A 69 -6.89 -12.78 23.58
C SER A 69 -6.79 -11.51 24.46
N GLY A 70 -5.71 -10.74 24.38
CA GLY A 70 -5.40 -9.65 25.31
C GLY A 70 -5.46 -8.23 24.74
N ARG A 71 -5.61 -8.06 23.42
CA ARG A 71 -5.66 -6.73 22.77
C ARG A 71 -7.08 -6.27 22.47
N SER A 72 -7.32 -4.96 22.62
CA SER A 72 -8.51 -4.32 22.06
C SER A 72 -8.57 -4.57 20.55
N MET A 73 -9.72 -5.02 20.04
CA MET A 73 -9.91 -5.34 18.62
C MET A 73 -9.50 -4.20 17.67
N LEU A 74 -9.63 -2.95 18.10
CA LEU A 74 -9.26 -1.76 17.31
C LEU A 74 -7.74 -1.58 17.14
N ASN A 75 -6.94 -2.13 18.06
CA ASN A 75 -5.47 -2.04 18.10
C ASN A 75 -4.80 -3.40 17.83
N SER A 76 -5.57 -4.38 17.38
CA SER A 76 -5.06 -5.69 16.99
C SER A 76 -4.56 -5.68 15.54
N PRO A 77 -3.47 -6.40 15.23
CA PRO A 77 -3.05 -6.65 13.87
C PRO A 77 -4.20 -7.24 13.04
N HIS A 78 -4.35 -6.79 11.81
CA HIS A 78 -5.29 -7.35 10.85
C HIS A 78 -4.67 -7.41 9.46
N ILE A 79 -5.23 -8.28 8.62
CA ILE A 79 -4.80 -8.45 7.25
C ILE A 79 -5.85 -7.95 6.27
N ASP A 80 -5.37 -7.32 5.20
CA ASP A 80 -6.18 -6.81 4.09
C ASP A 80 -5.63 -7.38 2.78
N ARG A 81 -6.54 -7.80 1.89
CA ARG A 81 -6.21 -8.32 0.56
C ARG A 81 -6.45 -7.28 -0.53
N ASP A 82 -7.18 -6.21 -0.27
CA ASP A 82 -7.60 -5.26 -1.31
C ASP A 82 -6.62 -4.10 -1.49
N PHE A 83 -5.85 -3.79 -0.44
CA PHE A 83 -4.85 -2.72 -0.42
C PHE A 83 -5.46 -1.34 -0.73
N PHE A 84 -6.65 -1.07 -0.21
CA PHE A 84 -7.25 0.26 -0.29
C PHE A 84 -6.49 1.27 0.57
N GLY A 85 -6.52 2.53 0.14
CA GLY A 85 -5.71 3.60 0.71
C GLY A 85 -4.25 3.53 0.26
N PHE A 86 -3.38 4.29 0.93
CA PHE A 86 -1.95 4.17 0.68
C PHE A 86 -1.36 2.95 1.38
N THR A 87 -0.46 2.28 0.67
CA THR A 87 0.39 1.22 1.21
C THR A 87 1.83 1.61 0.98
N PRO A 88 2.62 1.88 2.04
CA PRO A 88 4.04 2.13 1.89
C PRO A 88 4.77 0.83 1.51
N LEU A 89 5.56 0.90 0.46
CA LEU A 89 6.32 -0.21 -0.10
C LEU A 89 7.78 -0.17 0.32
N TYR A 90 8.32 1.05 0.46
CA TYR A 90 9.68 1.30 0.89
C TYR A 90 9.77 2.61 1.65
N HIS A 91 10.54 2.58 2.74
CA HIS A 91 10.93 3.75 3.52
C HIS A 91 12.46 3.81 3.57
N PRO A 92 13.08 4.93 3.16
CA PRO A 92 14.52 5.12 3.26
C PRO A 92 15.03 4.93 4.68
N LYS A 93 16.24 4.39 4.83
CA LYS A 93 16.88 4.28 6.16
C LYS A 93 17.31 5.64 6.73
N SER A 94 17.55 6.60 5.86
CA SER A 94 17.88 7.98 6.23
C SER A 94 16.62 8.72 6.63
N GLU A 95 16.67 9.49 7.71
CA GLU A 95 15.59 10.41 8.09
C GLU A 95 15.49 11.61 7.13
N ASN A 96 16.55 11.87 6.35
CA ASN A 96 16.62 12.92 5.33
C ASN A 96 16.35 12.35 3.93
N TYR A 97 15.15 11.82 3.71
CA TYR A 97 14.71 11.44 2.36
C TYR A 97 14.20 12.65 1.59
N GLU A 98 14.41 12.60 0.27
CA GLU A 98 14.37 13.79 -0.59
C GLU A 98 13.05 13.93 -1.36
N LEU A 99 12.30 12.84 -1.55
CA LEU A 99 11.06 12.86 -2.30
C LEU A 99 10.09 11.73 -1.94
N ASP A 100 8.85 11.91 -2.36
CA ASP A 100 7.80 10.91 -2.31
C ASP A 100 7.42 10.45 -3.71
N ILE A 101 7.24 9.14 -3.87
CA ILE A 101 6.74 8.52 -5.09
C ILE A 101 5.46 7.76 -4.75
N ILE A 102 4.35 8.13 -5.37
CA ILE A 102 3.06 7.48 -5.18
C ILE A 102 2.55 6.93 -6.51
N ALA A 103 2.38 5.61 -6.55
CA ALA A 103 1.84 4.91 -7.70
C ALA A 103 0.32 4.67 -7.56
N VAL A 104 -0.46 5.12 -8.54
CA VAL A 104 -1.93 5.03 -8.56
C VAL A 104 -2.36 4.05 -9.65
N THR A 105 -3.04 2.97 -9.25
CA THR A 105 -3.47 1.93 -10.19
C THR A 105 -4.58 2.39 -11.12
N GLY A 106 -4.83 1.61 -12.17
CA GLY A 106 -5.95 1.85 -13.09
C GLY A 106 -7.27 1.26 -12.59
N LEU A 107 -8.29 1.39 -13.44
CA LEU A 107 -9.63 0.86 -13.18
C LEU A 107 -9.60 -0.64 -12.89
N ALA A 108 -10.33 -1.05 -11.84
CA ALA A 108 -10.33 -2.41 -11.30
C ALA A 108 -8.95 -2.97 -10.93
N GLY A 109 -7.88 -2.16 -10.96
CA GLY A 109 -6.51 -2.54 -10.67
C GLY A 109 -6.29 -2.89 -9.20
N HIS A 110 -5.48 -3.91 -8.93
CA HIS A 110 -5.02 -4.23 -7.59
C HIS A 110 -3.75 -3.43 -7.28
N ALA A 111 -3.66 -2.80 -6.09
CA ALA A 111 -2.57 -1.89 -5.73
C ALA A 111 -1.19 -2.53 -5.90
N ILE A 112 -0.98 -3.76 -5.44
CA ILE A 112 0.27 -4.50 -5.69
C ILE A 112 0.28 -5.13 -7.08
N GLY A 113 -0.87 -5.62 -7.52
CA GLY A 113 -0.98 -6.53 -8.66
C GLY A 113 -0.64 -5.83 -9.98
N SER A 114 -1.04 -4.57 -10.10
CA SER A 114 -0.84 -3.74 -11.29
C SER A 114 0.64 -3.44 -11.60
N TRP A 115 1.51 -3.52 -10.59
CA TRP A 115 2.94 -3.19 -10.71
C TRP A 115 3.85 -4.40 -10.58
N SER A 116 3.29 -5.60 -10.50
CA SER A 116 4.04 -6.79 -10.19
C SER A 116 4.18 -7.69 -11.43
N MET A 117 5.39 -8.14 -11.71
CA MET A 117 5.75 -8.97 -12.86
C MET A 117 5.34 -10.44 -12.70
N SER A 118 5.49 -11.22 -13.78
CA SER A 118 5.17 -12.66 -13.83
C SER A 118 6.07 -13.50 -12.91
N ASN A 119 7.32 -13.09 -12.74
CA ASN A 119 8.30 -13.70 -11.85
C ASN A 119 8.05 -13.42 -10.34
N GLY A 120 7.01 -12.66 -9.99
CA GLY A 120 6.64 -12.33 -8.60
C GLY A 120 7.30 -11.07 -8.04
N SER A 121 8.26 -10.48 -8.74
CA SER A 121 8.81 -9.16 -8.36
C SER A 121 7.78 -8.04 -8.58
N MET A 122 7.97 -6.95 -7.84
CA MET A 122 7.24 -5.69 -7.99
C MET A 122 8.25 -4.56 -8.06
N TRP A 123 8.43 -3.98 -9.24
CA TRP A 123 9.55 -3.06 -9.49
C TRP A 123 9.56 -1.85 -8.55
N LEU A 124 8.40 -1.29 -8.21
CA LEU A 124 8.27 -0.20 -7.24
C LEU A 124 8.84 -0.54 -5.85
N ARG A 125 8.73 -1.80 -5.42
CA ARG A 125 9.16 -2.26 -4.10
C ARG A 125 10.56 -2.89 -4.13
N ASP A 126 10.86 -3.66 -5.17
CA ASP A 126 12.02 -4.56 -5.19
C ASP A 126 13.21 -3.96 -5.96
N GLU A 127 12.96 -3.07 -6.93
CA GLU A 127 13.99 -2.56 -7.87
C GLU A 127 14.20 -1.04 -7.71
N LEU A 128 13.12 -0.26 -7.73
CA LEU A 128 13.17 1.21 -7.63
C LEU A 128 13.93 1.73 -6.39
N PRO A 129 13.84 1.11 -5.19
CA PRO A 129 14.65 1.54 -4.05
C PRO A 129 16.16 1.40 -4.25
N GLN A 130 16.63 0.58 -5.20
CA GLN A 130 18.05 0.44 -5.51
C GLN A 130 18.54 1.62 -6.36
N ASP A 131 17.69 2.11 -7.27
CA ASP A 131 17.98 3.23 -8.14
C ASP A 131 17.79 4.58 -7.43
N ILE A 132 16.76 4.69 -6.57
CA ILE A 132 16.41 5.91 -5.83
C ILE A 132 16.24 5.59 -4.33
N PRO A 133 17.34 5.31 -3.61
CA PRO A 133 17.29 4.85 -2.22
C PRO A 133 16.78 5.88 -1.21
N ASN A 134 16.76 7.16 -1.59
CA ASN A 134 16.33 8.29 -0.77
C ASN A 134 14.87 8.71 -1.04
N ALA A 135 14.07 7.88 -1.73
CA ALA A 135 12.65 8.15 -1.96
C ALA A 135 11.76 7.28 -1.07
N ARG A 136 10.70 7.85 -0.47
CA ARG A 136 9.59 7.05 0.05
C ARG A 136 8.73 6.59 -1.12
N ILE A 137 8.37 5.31 -1.14
CA ILE A 137 7.59 4.74 -2.25
C ILE A 137 6.31 4.13 -1.69
N LEU A 138 5.19 4.56 -2.24
CA LEU A 138 3.86 4.12 -1.86
C LEU A 138 3.06 3.69 -3.10
N THR A 139 2.09 2.80 -2.91
CA THR A 139 1.02 2.57 -3.88
C THR A 139 -0.32 2.98 -3.28
N TYR A 140 -1.23 3.48 -4.10
CA TYR A 140 -2.61 3.79 -3.73
C TYR A 140 -3.56 2.82 -4.42
N GLY A 141 -4.37 2.13 -3.61
CA GLY A 141 -5.50 1.32 -4.09
C GLY A 141 -6.83 1.97 -3.75
N TYR A 142 -7.81 1.79 -4.63
CA TYR A 142 -9.17 2.30 -4.44
C TYR A 142 -10.19 1.30 -4.97
N ALA A 143 -11.39 1.33 -4.38
CA ALA A 143 -12.47 0.45 -4.78
C ALA A 143 -13.07 0.92 -6.11
N ALA A 144 -12.77 0.22 -7.20
CA ALA A 144 -13.41 0.44 -8.49
C ALA A 144 -13.81 -0.89 -9.16
N PRO A 145 -14.74 -1.64 -8.55
CA PRO A 145 -15.16 -2.93 -9.06
C PRO A 145 -15.89 -2.77 -10.40
N LEU A 146 -15.51 -3.60 -11.38
CA LEU A 146 -16.28 -3.82 -12.60
C LEU A 146 -17.31 -4.92 -12.32
N THR A 147 -18.47 -4.55 -11.77
CA THR A 147 -19.55 -5.53 -11.56
C THR A 147 -20.35 -5.72 -12.85
N GLY A 148 -20.41 -6.96 -13.36
CA GLY A 148 -21.29 -7.34 -14.47
C GLY A 148 -20.97 -6.70 -15.83
N GLY A 149 -19.75 -6.23 -16.06
CA GLY A 149 -19.36 -5.57 -17.30
C GLY A 149 -19.76 -4.09 -17.39
N SER A 150 -20.38 -3.55 -16.34
CA SER A 150 -20.69 -2.12 -16.22
C SER A 150 -19.55 -1.37 -15.54
N LEU A 151 -19.38 -0.09 -15.91
CA LEU A 151 -18.49 0.84 -15.23
C LEU A 151 -18.89 0.92 -13.73
N PRO A 152 -17.93 1.19 -12.83
CA PRO A 152 -18.26 1.41 -11.43
C PRO A 152 -19.30 2.53 -11.28
N ASN A 153 -20.20 2.39 -10.30
CA ASN A 153 -21.13 3.47 -9.95
C ASN A 153 -20.40 4.69 -9.34
N THR A 154 -19.13 4.53 -8.95
CA THR A 154 -18.29 5.61 -8.43
C THR A 154 -17.75 6.46 -9.58
N SER A 155 -18.03 7.75 -9.53
CA SER A 155 -17.55 8.71 -10.52
C SER A 155 -16.04 8.95 -10.37
N LEU A 156 -15.40 9.36 -11.47
CA LEU A 156 -13.99 9.81 -11.44
C LEU A 156 -13.79 10.98 -10.45
N HIS A 157 -14.82 11.79 -10.22
CA HIS A 157 -14.74 12.92 -9.30
C HIS A 157 -14.62 12.46 -7.85
N GLU A 158 -15.46 11.50 -7.43
CA GLU A 158 -15.41 10.94 -6.07
C GLU A 158 -14.07 10.25 -5.81
N LEU A 159 -13.57 9.47 -6.78
CA LEU A 159 -12.25 8.83 -6.66
C LEU A 159 -11.11 9.84 -6.53
N ALA A 160 -11.19 10.96 -7.26
CA ALA A 160 -10.19 12.02 -7.18
C ALA A 160 -10.24 12.78 -5.85
N ASP A 161 -11.43 13.03 -5.32
CA ASP A 161 -11.63 13.70 -4.02
C ASP A 161 -11.15 12.82 -2.87
N GLU A 162 -11.43 11.52 -2.94
CA GLU A 162 -10.92 10.53 -1.97
C GLU A 162 -9.39 10.48 -2.00
N PHE A 163 -8.78 10.30 -3.19
CA PHE A 163 -7.33 10.30 -3.34
C PHE A 163 -6.69 11.60 -2.82
N MET A 164 -7.29 12.74 -3.12
CA MET A 164 -6.84 14.04 -2.61
C MET A 164 -6.91 14.11 -1.08
N THR A 165 -7.96 13.55 -0.47
CA THR A 165 -8.09 13.50 0.99
C THR A 165 -6.95 12.70 1.62
N TYR A 166 -6.65 11.51 1.09
CA TYR A 166 -5.49 10.72 1.52
C TYR A 166 -4.18 11.48 1.31
N LEU A 167 -4.00 12.11 0.14
CA LEU A 167 -2.77 12.83 -0.18
C LEU A 167 -2.53 14.03 0.75
N LEU A 168 -3.57 14.82 1.04
CA LEU A 168 -3.48 15.95 1.95
C LEU A 168 -3.17 15.50 3.38
N ALA A 169 -3.79 14.41 3.84
CA ALA A 169 -3.46 13.83 5.14
C ALA A 169 -1.99 13.39 5.20
N PHE A 170 -1.51 12.69 4.16
CA PHE A 170 -0.12 12.27 4.05
C PHE A 170 0.87 13.44 4.07
N ARG A 171 0.55 14.55 3.39
CA ARG A 171 1.43 15.73 3.27
C ARG A 171 1.32 16.71 4.46
N GLY A 172 0.20 16.68 5.19
CA GLY A 172 -0.13 17.59 6.29
C GLY A 172 0.45 17.24 7.66
N MET A 173 1.19 16.12 7.78
CA MET A 173 1.69 15.62 9.07
C MET A 173 3.04 16.18 9.54
N THR A 174 3.58 17.22 8.89
CA THR A 174 4.76 17.94 9.40
C THR A 174 4.38 19.38 9.74
N GLU A 175 4.98 19.96 10.78
CA GLU A 175 4.68 21.34 11.26
C GLU A 175 4.91 22.44 10.20
N ARG A 176 5.59 22.11 9.08
CA ARG A 176 5.83 23.01 7.94
C ARG A 176 5.02 22.66 6.69
N GLY A 177 4.24 21.58 6.71
CA GLY A 177 3.85 20.88 5.49
C GLY A 177 5.05 20.15 4.87
N ASP A 178 4.79 18.99 4.29
CA ASP A 178 5.83 18.23 3.61
C ASP A 178 6.19 18.92 2.28
N GLU A 179 7.23 19.76 2.27
CA GLU A 179 7.69 20.48 1.07
C GLU A 179 8.49 19.58 0.10
N ARG A 180 8.67 18.29 0.42
CA ARG A 180 9.46 17.39 -0.41
C ARG A 180 8.83 17.25 -1.79
N PRO A 181 9.61 17.20 -2.88
CA PRO A 181 9.10 16.85 -4.19
C PRO A 181 8.21 15.60 -4.17
N LEU A 182 7.09 15.67 -4.89
CA LEU A 182 6.14 14.56 -5.04
C LEU A 182 6.09 14.13 -6.50
N ILE A 183 6.32 12.83 -6.74
CA ILE A 183 6.16 12.18 -8.04
C ILE A 183 4.94 11.28 -7.99
N LEU A 184 4.01 11.48 -8.92
CA LEU A 184 2.81 10.65 -9.07
C LEU A 184 2.92 9.80 -10.34
N ILE A 185 2.78 8.48 -10.18
CA ILE A 185 2.81 7.53 -11.29
C ILE A 185 1.40 6.98 -11.49
N GLY A 186 0.72 7.39 -12.55
CA GLY A 186 -0.59 6.86 -12.91
C GLY A 186 -0.48 5.72 -13.91
N HIS A 187 -1.32 4.70 -13.77
CA HIS A 187 -1.56 3.73 -14.84
C HIS A 187 -3.00 3.82 -15.34
N SER A 188 -3.21 3.95 -16.66
CA SER A 188 -4.55 4.00 -17.29
C SER A 188 -5.47 5.03 -16.60
N LEU A 189 -6.63 4.62 -16.05
CA LEU A 189 -7.54 5.50 -15.31
C LEU A 189 -6.85 6.26 -14.16
N GLY A 190 -5.81 5.68 -13.54
CA GLY A 190 -5.03 6.32 -12.49
C GLY A 190 -4.41 7.65 -12.95
N CYS A 191 -4.04 7.78 -14.22
CA CYS A 191 -3.56 9.05 -14.79
C CYS A 191 -4.64 10.13 -14.78
N LEU A 192 -5.88 9.76 -15.13
CA LEU A 192 -7.02 10.68 -15.15
C LEU A 192 -7.44 11.08 -13.74
N LEU A 193 -7.40 10.12 -12.80
CA LEU A 193 -7.65 10.35 -11.38
C LEU A 193 -6.64 11.37 -10.83
N ILE A 194 -5.33 11.13 -11.03
CA ILE A 194 -4.28 12.07 -10.63
C ILE A 194 -4.54 13.44 -11.25
N LYS A 195 -4.74 13.51 -12.57
CA LYS A 195 -4.99 14.77 -13.26
C LYS A 195 -6.19 15.51 -12.66
N LYS A 196 -7.31 14.83 -12.43
CA LYS A 196 -8.52 15.41 -11.86
C LYS A 196 -8.28 15.95 -10.45
N ALA A 197 -7.57 15.20 -9.62
CA ALA A 197 -7.24 15.61 -8.26
C ALA A 197 -6.36 16.87 -8.24
N MET A 198 -5.41 17.00 -9.16
CA MET A 198 -4.48 18.13 -9.21
C MET A 198 -5.08 19.42 -9.80
N ILE A 199 -6.18 19.35 -10.54
CA ILE A 199 -6.79 20.55 -11.17
C ILE A 199 -7.21 21.55 -10.10
N GLY A 200 -6.72 22.79 -10.21
CA GLY A 200 -7.06 23.88 -9.30
C GLY A 200 -6.30 23.88 -7.97
N LYS A 201 -5.38 22.93 -7.76
CA LYS A 201 -4.49 22.91 -6.59
C LYS A 201 -3.20 23.65 -6.93
N LYS A 202 -2.94 24.76 -6.25
CA LYS A 202 -1.73 25.57 -6.45
C LYS A 202 -0.54 25.11 -5.60
N TYR A 203 -0.78 24.36 -4.53
CA TYR A 203 0.24 23.96 -3.56
C TYR A 203 -0.06 22.55 -3.02
N LEU A 204 0.77 21.59 -3.38
CA LEU A 204 0.88 20.22 -2.85
C LEU A 204 2.37 19.89 -2.71
#